data_AF-A0A926T812-F1
#
_entry.id   AF-A0A926T812-F1
#
_cell.length_a   1.000
_cell.length_b   1.000
_cell.length_c   1.000
_cell.angle_alpha   90.00
_cell.angle_beta   90.00
_cell.angle_gamma   90.00
#
_symmetry.space_group_name_H-M   'P 1'
#
loop_
_entity.id
_entity.type
_entity.pdbx_description
1 polymer ?
#
loop_
_entity_poly.entity_id
_entity_poly.type
_entity_poly.pdbx_seq_one_letter_code
_entity_poly.pdbx_strand_id
1 'polypeptide(L)'
;MMKIRCITNSGAALPEIYLDSRVNRSKETVFRLTVGKEYVVYALHEAGGAVWYYICDDHYMYYPQEHAAPLFEIVDNRLSHYWRFHLWSNGLLEVAFK
;
A
#
# COMPACT_ATOMS: atom_id res chain seq x y z
N MET A 1 8.12 11.41 5.97
CA MET A 1 7.31 10.92 4.83
C MET A 1 7.23 9.43 5.00
N MET A 2 6.04 8.87 4.92
CA MET A 2 5.81 7.48 5.28
C MET A 2 6.66 6.55 4.40
N LYS A 3 7.39 5.64 5.05
CA LYS A 3 8.22 4.63 4.40
C LYS A 3 7.85 3.25 4.91
N ILE A 4 7.81 2.32 3.97
CA ILE A 4 7.56 0.91 4.25
C ILE A 4 8.68 0.07 3.64
N ARG A 5 9.00 -1.08 4.24
CA ARG A 5 9.99 -2.03 3.72
C ARG A 5 9.29 -3.31 3.31
N CYS A 6 9.59 -3.80 2.11
CA CYS A 6 9.03 -5.07 1.64
C CYS A 6 9.61 -6.23 2.46
N ILE A 7 8.75 -7.00 3.13
CA ILE A 7 9.13 -8.20 3.90
C ILE A 7 8.88 -9.48 3.10
N THR A 8 8.01 -9.41 2.09
CA THR A 8 7.71 -10.50 1.17
C THR A 8 7.11 -9.94 -0.10
N ASN A 9 7.39 -10.56 -1.24
CA ASN A 9 6.80 -10.21 -2.52
C ASN A 9 5.88 -11.31 -3.06
N SER A 10 5.48 -12.26 -2.21
CA SER A 10 4.64 -13.39 -2.60
C SER A 10 3.21 -13.23 -2.07
N GLY A 11 2.24 -13.53 -2.94
CA GLY A 11 0.83 -13.68 -2.60
C GLY A 11 0.57 -14.77 -1.57
N ALA A 12 1.50 -15.72 -1.39
CA ALA A 12 1.39 -16.76 -0.38
C ALA A 12 1.23 -16.19 1.04
N ALA A 13 1.90 -15.06 1.30
CA ALA A 13 1.88 -14.37 2.58
C ALA A 13 0.64 -13.49 2.80
N LEU A 14 -0.18 -13.28 1.77
CA LEU A 14 -1.36 -12.43 1.88
C LEU A 14 -2.51 -13.15 2.62
N PRO A 15 -3.19 -12.47 3.55
CA PRO A 15 -4.48 -12.95 4.07
C PRO A 15 -5.52 -13.08 2.95
N GLU A 16 -6.52 -13.95 3.16
CA GLU A 16 -7.54 -14.26 2.14
C GLU A 16 -8.29 -13.01 1.63
N ILE A 17 -8.49 -12.01 2.49
CA ILE A 17 -9.16 -10.74 2.14
C ILE A 17 -8.43 -9.94 1.04
N TYR A 18 -7.14 -10.21 0.81
CA TYR A 18 -6.34 -9.56 -0.24
C TYR A 18 -6.32 -10.37 -1.54
N LEU A 19 -6.82 -11.61 -1.53
CA LEU A 19 -6.81 -12.47 -2.71
C LEU A 19 -8.05 -12.21 -3.57
N ASP A 20 -7.83 -12.10 -4.87
CA ASP A 20 -8.86 -11.98 -5.87
C ASP A 20 -8.32 -12.46 -7.23
N SER A 21 -8.78 -13.64 -7.63
CA SER A 21 -8.35 -14.28 -8.88
C SER A 21 -8.76 -13.49 -10.12
N ARG A 22 -9.80 -12.64 -10.03
CA ARG A 22 -10.27 -11.80 -11.15
C ARG A 22 -9.26 -10.72 -11.54
N VAL A 23 -8.36 -10.37 -10.62
CA VAL A 23 -7.30 -9.36 -10.82
C VAL A 23 -5.90 -9.95 -10.65
N ASN A 24 -5.74 -11.27 -10.84
CA ASN A 24 -4.46 -11.98 -10.73
C ASN A 24 -3.74 -11.81 -9.39
N ARG A 25 -4.49 -11.72 -8.28
CA ARG A 25 -3.93 -11.75 -6.92
C ARG A 25 -4.29 -13.07 -6.26
N SER A 26 -3.46 -14.08 -6.46
CA SER A 26 -3.60 -15.40 -5.83
C SER A 26 -2.38 -15.70 -4.95
N LYS A 27 -2.37 -16.87 -4.31
CA LYS A 27 -1.24 -17.33 -3.49
C LYS A 27 0.04 -17.53 -4.33
N GLU A 28 -0.11 -17.76 -5.62
CA GLU A 28 0.98 -17.99 -6.58
C GLU A 28 1.53 -16.67 -7.16
N THR A 29 0.85 -15.54 -6.94
CA THR A 29 1.28 -14.25 -7.46
C THR A 29 2.62 -13.84 -6.87
N VAL A 30 3.53 -13.37 -7.73
CA VAL A 30 4.77 -12.70 -7.35
C VAL A 30 4.67 -11.22 -7.72
N PHE A 31 4.68 -10.37 -6.72
CA PHE A 31 4.63 -8.92 -6.88
C PHE A 31 6.00 -8.38 -7.31
N ARG A 32 5.99 -7.29 -8.07
CA ARG A 32 7.21 -6.62 -8.57
C ARG A 32 7.83 -5.75 -7.48
N LEU A 33 8.20 -6.41 -6.39
CA LEU A 33 8.80 -5.82 -5.20
C LEU A 33 10.08 -6.58 -4.84
N THR A 34 11.13 -5.83 -4.56
CA THR A 34 12.37 -6.34 -3.98
C THR A 34 12.23 -6.45 -2.46
N VAL A 35 12.38 -7.65 -1.92
CA VAL A 35 12.41 -7.89 -0.45
C VAL A 35 13.59 -7.14 0.18
N GLY A 36 13.35 -6.49 1.31
CA GLY A 36 14.30 -5.64 2.02
C GLY A 36 14.40 -4.20 1.50
N LYS A 37 13.84 -3.89 0.31
CA LYS A 37 13.83 -2.53 -0.23
C LYS A 37 12.80 -1.66 0.48
N GLU A 38 13.15 -0.40 0.71
CA GLU A 38 12.26 0.63 1.24
C GLU A 38 11.54 1.37 0.10
N TYR A 39 10.26 1.63 0.31
CA TYR A 39 9.38 2.35 -0.61
C TYR A 39 8.73 3.53 0.10
N VAL A 40 8.54 4.61 -0.64
CA VAL A 40 7.79 5.79 -0.20
C VAL A 40 6.31 5.55 -0.46
N VAL A 41 5.48 5.76 0.56
CA VAL A 41 4.02 5.71 0.43
C VAL A 41 3.51 7.07 -0.02
N TYR A 42 2.88 7.11 -1.19
CA TYR A 42 2.29 8.33 -1.76
C TYR A 42 0.84 8.52 -1.34
N ALA A 43 0.09 7.42 -1.30
CA ALA A 43 -1.29 7.36 -0.85
C ALA A 43 -1.56 6.02 -0.16
N LEU A 44 -2.63 5.98 0.64
CA LEU A 44 -3.18 4.74 1.16
C LEU A 44 -4.69 4.82 1.11
N HIS A 45 -5.34 3.66 1.08
CA HIS A 45 -6.78 3.59 1.32
C HIS A 45 -7.13 2.30 2.05
N GLU A 46 -8.32 2.30 2.64
CA GLU A 46 -8.93 1.16 3.29
C GLU A 46 -10.21 0.81 2.54
N ALA A 47 -10.39 -0.48 2.25
CA ALA A 47 -11.61 -0.99 1.66
C ALA A 47 -11.87 -2.41 2.18
N GLY A 48 -13.03 -2.62 2.79
CA GLY A 48 -13.49 -3.95 3.21
C GLY A 48 -12.60 -4.62 4.28
N GLY A 49 -11.97 -3.85 5.15
CA GLY A 49 -11.03 -4.30 6.17
C GLY A 49 -9.60 -4.52 5.65
N ALA A 50 -9.33 -4.21 4.38
CA ALA A 50 -8.00 -4.33 3.77
C ALA A 50 -7.38 -2.94 3.55
N VAL A 51 -6.09 -2.82 3.85
CA VAL A 51 -5.31 -1.59 3.68
C VAL A 51 -4.35 -1.74 2.51
N TRP A 52 -4.32 -0.73 1.64
CA TRP A 52 -3.53 -0.70 0.44
C TRP A 52 -2.61 0.51 0.42
N TYR A 53 -1.37 0.32 -0.04
CA TYR A 53 -0.38 1.37 -0.22
C TYR A 53 -0.14 1.64 -1.70
N TYR A 54 -0.09 2.91 -2.07
CA TYR A 54 0.36 3.35 -3.39
C TYR A 54 1.84 3.71 -3.34
N ILE A 55 2.66 2.94 -4.04
CA ILE A 55 4.12 3.06 -4.08
C ILE A 55 4.66 3.00 -5.51
N CYS A 56 5.81 3.62 -5.76
CA CYS A 56 6.56 3.37 -6.99
C CYS A 56 7.33 2.06 -6.85
N ASP A 57 6.77 0.97 -7.39
CA ASP A 57 7.36 -0.36 -7.35
C ASP A 57 8.49 -0.55 -8.38
N ASP A 58 9.05 -1.76 -8.46
CA ASP A 58 10.20 -2.03 -9.33
C ASP A 58 9.85 -2.05 -10.83
N HIS A 59 8.57 -1.92 -11.19
CA HIS A 59 8.16 -1.79 -12.59
C HIS A 59 8.48 -0.40 -13.17
N TYR A 60 8.79 0.59 -12.33
CA TYR A 60 9.10 1.96 -12.75
C TYR A 60 8.03 2.58 -13.68
N MET A 61 6.78 2.49 -13.26
CA MET A 61 5.65 3.18 -13.91
C MET A 61 5.68 4.68 -13.61
N TYR A 62 5.05 5.48 -14.48
CA TYR A 62 4.96 6.95 -14.30
C TYR A 62 4.10 7.38 -13.10
N TYR A 63 3.41 6.45 -12.45
CA TYR A 63 2.53 6.68 -11.30
C TYR A 63 2.67 5.55 -10.26
N PRO A 64 2.40 5.82 -8.97
CA PRO A 64 2.40 4.81 -7.92
C PRO A 64 1.38 3.69 -8.20
N GLN A 65 1.78 2.45 -7.95
CA GLN A 65 0.94 1.26 -8.05
C GLN A 65 0.42 0.85 -6.67
N GLU A 66 -0.77 0.28 -6.65
CA GLU A 66 -1.40 -0.26 -5.44
C GLU A 66 -0.75 -1.60 -5.03
N HIS A 67 -0.37 -1.73 -3.76
CA HIS A 67 0.14 -2.96 -3.16
C HIS A 67 -0.47 -3.20 -1.79
N ALA A 68 -0.67 -4.47 -1.45
CA ALA A 68 -1.28 -4.89 -0.19
C ALA A 68 -0.37 -4.58 1.01
N ALA A 69 -0.90 -3.94 2.06
CA ALA A 69 -0.13 -3.58 3.26
C ALA A 69 0.62 -4.76 3.92
N PRO A 70 0.09 -6.00 3.98
CA PRO A 70 0.79 -7.14 4.58
C PRO A 70 2.09 -7.55 3.89
N LEU A 71 2.40 -7.04 2.69
CA LEU A 71 3.68 -7.27 2.03
C LEU A 71 4.83 -6.47 2.66
N PHE A 72 4.51 -5.58 3.60
CA PHE A 72 5.45 -4.60 4.13
C PHE A 72 5.43 -4.47 5.65
N GLU A 73 6.54 -3.99 6.20
CA GLU A 73 6.63 -3.41 7.54
C GLU A 73 6.80 -1.89 7.47
N ILE A 74 6.38 -1.16 8.51
CA ILE A 74 6.52 0.30 8.57
C ILE A 74 7.93 0.64 9.09
N VAL A 75 8.68 1.45 8.33
CA VAL A 75 10.02 1.94 8.72
C VAL A 75 9.96 3.38 9.23
N ASP A 76 9.11 4.21 8.64
CA ASP A 76 8.87 5.59 9.06
C ASP A 76 7.37 5.85 8.99
N ASN A 77 6.73 6.09 10.13
CA ASN A 77 5.29 6.31 10.25
C ASN A 77 4.90 7.79 10.16
N ARG A 78 5.85 8.70 9.92
CA ARG A 78 5.56 10.13 9.83
C ARG A 78 4.77 10.40 8.56
N LEU A 79 3.55 10.88 8.73
CA LEU A 79 2.69 11.37 7.65
C LEU A 79 3.47 12.36 6.78
N SER A 80 3.24 12.29 5.47
CA SER A 80 3.84 13.28 4.57
C SER A 80 3.35 14.67 4.94
N HIS A 81 4.25 15.67 4.92
CA HIS A 81 3.86 17.07 5.12
C HIS A 81 2.89 17.57 4.03
N TYR A 82 2.77 16.84 2.92
CA TYR A 82 1.86 17.15 1.82
C TYR A 82 0.47 16.50 1.98
N TRP A 83 0.31 15.56 2.92
CA TRP A 83 -1.00 14.94 3.18
C TRP A 83 -1.91 15.92 3.89
N ARG A 84 -3.14 16.05 3.39
CA ARG A 84 -4.17 16.90 3.96
C ARG A 84 -5.32 16.03 4.42
N PHE A 85 -5.72 16.23 5.67
CA PHE A 85 -6.79 15.48 6.30
C PHE A 85 -7.91 16.43 6.70
N HIS A 86 -9.16 16.03 6.42
CA HIS A 86 -10.33 16.69 6.96
C HIS A 86 -11.24 15.64 7.59
N LEU A 87 -11.49 15.78 8.90
CA LEU A 87 -12.49 14.98 9.61
C LEU A 87 -13.77 15.80 9.69
N TRP A 88 -14.77 15.40 8.93
CA TRP A 88 -16.08 16.03 8.93
C TRP A 88 -16.83 15.66 10.22
N SER A 89 -17.77 16.51 10.64
CA SER A 89 -18.55 16.33 11.88
C SER A 89 -19.41 15.06 11.90
N ASN A 90 -19.69 14.48 10.74
CA ASN A 90 -20.39 13.20 10.58
C ASN A 90 -19.46 11.97 10.71
N GLY A 91 -18.18 12.16 11.01
CA GLY A 91 -17.19 11.09 11.14
C GLY A 91 -16.53 10.67 9.82
N LEU A 92 -16.81 11.34 8.70
CA LEU A 92 -16.12 11.07 7.43
C LEU A 92 -14.69 11.62 7.49
N LEU A 93 -13.71 10.74 7.28
CA LEU A 93 -12.31 11.14 7.06
C LEU A 93 -12.06 11.30 5.56
N GLU A 94 -11.73 12.52 5.15
CA GLU A 94 -11.27 12.84 3.80
C GLU A 94 -9.75 13.02 3.79
N VAL A 95 -9.09 12.37 2.82
CA VAL A 95 -7.63 12.43 2.64
C VAL A 95 -7.33 12.93 1.22
N ALA A 96 -6.55 14.00 1.11
CA ALA A 96 -6.14 14.59 -0.16
C ALA A 96 -4.61 14.73 -0.24
N PHE A 97 -4.10 14.75 -1.47
CA PHE A 97 -2.67 14.84 -1.80
C PHE A 97 -2.44 16.10 -2.66
N LYS A 98 -1.38 16.88 -2.38
CA LYS A 98 -0.99 18.08 -3.15
C LYS A 98 0.34 17.85 -3.87
#